data_AF-A0A534WBT4-F1
#
_entry.id   AF-A0A534WBT4-F1
#
_cell.length_a   1.000
_cell.length_b   1.000
_cell.length_c   1.000
_cell.angle_alpha   90.00
_cell.angle_beta   90.00
_cell.angle_gamma   90.00
#
_symmetry.space_group_name_H-M   'P 1'
#
loop_
_entity.id
_entity.type
_entity.pdbx_description
1 polymer ?
#
loop_
_entity_poly.entity_id
_entity_poly.type
_entity_poly.pdbx_seq_one_letter_code
_entity_poly.pdbx_strand_id
1 'polypeptide(L)'
;LLELAEQLARARRRRAAVFVAYDGEELGLFGGYDFLRKHAIEAGERFAAFVNLEIPGAGPDDVRALAHTHALAGSLRATAMDELYPVCVGMEMVPALFGGVVPTDIQGAYRWGIPGASTACDTPWYHTTADTPDKVDLPFLARAAARWRRTIGALDSLPDAAFAPRDPHLWRLQVSVTPSDEGLLLQARATLADDTPAQGARIDAWVDVDDFTRVFRTSLRADPHGAASTMVPRAALQRGAGGRYLHVTAGAEWPLAEWILPLH
;
A
#
# COMPACT_ATOMS: atom_id res chain seq x y z
N LEU A 1 -13.08 -10.46 7.50
CA LEU A 1 -13.39 -10.29 6.07
C LEU A 1 -14.73 -10.92 5.65
N LEU A 2 -14.93 -12.22 5.87
CA LEU A 2 -16.14 -12.95 5.46
C LEU A 2 -17.45 -12.35 5.98
N GLU A 3 -17.49 -11.97 7.27
CA GLU A 3 -18.66 -11.29 7.87
C GLU A 3 -19.03 -9.99 7.13
N LEU A 4 -18.02 -9.18 6.79
CA LEU A 4 -18.25 -7.95 6.02
C LEU A 4 -18.78 -8.27 4.62
N ALA A 5 -18.25 -9.32 3.97
CA ALA A 5 -18.72 -9.76 2.66
C ALA A 5 -20.19 -10.20 2.69
N GLU A 6 -20.58 -11.01 3.67
CA GLU A 6 -21.97 -11.43 3.86
C GLU A 6 -22.90 -10.23 4.09
N GLN A 7 -22.51 -9.31 4.98
CA GLN A 7 -23.32 -8.13 5.27
C GLN A 7 -23.45 -7.19 4.07
N LEU A 8 -22.39 -7.03 3.27
CA LEU A 8 -22.37 -6.14 2.12
C LEU A 8 -23.06 -6.73 0.89
N ALA A 9 -23.10 -8.06 0.75
CA ALA A 9 -23.83 -8.74 -0.33
C ALA A 9 -25.35 -8.46 -0.32
N ARG A 10 -25.90 -8.07 0.85
CA ARG A 10 -27.33 -7.76 1.03
C ARG A 10 -27.69 -6.31 0.70
N ALA A 11 -26.71 -5.44 0.45
CA ALA A 11 -26.92 -4.03 0.21
C ALA A 11 -26.74 -3.67 -1.27
N ARG A 12 -27.58 -2.75 -1.79
CA ARG A 12 -27.33 -2.13 -3.09
C ARG A 12 -26.11 -1.21 -2.99
N ARG A 13 -25.20 -1.29 -3.96
CA ARG A 13 -23.95 -0.51 -3.99
C ARG A 13 -23.79 0.24 -5.29
N ARG A 14 -23.09 1.38 -5.24
CA ARG A 14 -22.66 2.16 -6.40
C ARG A 14 -21.40 1.59 -7.02
N ARG A 15 -20.50 1.05 -6.20
CA ARG A 15 -19.25 0.43 -6.63
C ARG A 15 -19.21 -1.05 -6.26
N ALA A 16 -18.51 -1.82 -7.08
CA ALA A 16 -18.15 -3.19 -6.74
C ALA A 16 -17.30 -3.20 -5.46
N ALA A 17 -17.41 -4.28 -4.68
CA ALA A 17 -16.51 -4.56 -3.57
C ALA A 17 -15.75 -5.83 -3.88
N VAL A 18 -14.43 -5.75 -3.76
CA VAL A 18 -13.53 -6.90 -3.88
C VAL A 18 -13.03 -7.23 -2.49
N PHE A 19 -13.13 -8.50 -2.10
CA PHE A 19 -12.65 -9.00 -0.82
C PHE A 19 -11.46 -9.89 -1.11
N VAL A 20 -10.30 -9.56 -0.52
CA VAL A 20 -9.04 -10.25 -0.78
C VAL A 20 -8.45 -10.71 0.55
N ALA A 21 -8.01 -11.97 0.58
CA ALA A 21 -7.12 -12.48 1.60
C ALA A 21 -5.78 -12.74 0.91
N TYR A 22 -4.76 -11.99 1.30
CA TYR A 22 -3.44 -12.06 0.69
C TYR A 22 -2.65 -13.24 1.25
N ASP A 23 -1.70 -13.73 0.45
CA ASP A 23 -0.73 -14.75 0.84
C ASP A 23 0.67 -14.12 0.90
N GLY A 24 1.55 -14.66 1.76
CA GLY A 24 2.94 -14.21 1.87
C GLY A 24 3.14 -12.79 2.39
N GLU A 25 2.20 -12.24 3.17
CA GLU A 25 2.32 -10.94 3.83
C GLU A 25 3.59 -10.91 4.71
N GLU A 26 3.70 -11.86 5.62
CA GLU A 26 4.79 -11.99 6.61
C GLU A 26 6.19 -12.20 5.99
N LEU A 27 6.25 -12.61 4.73
CA LEU A 27 7.51 -12.85 4.01
C LEU A 27 8.00 -11.61 3.26
N GLY A 28 7.13 -10.64 2.99
CA GLY A 28 7.47 -9.47 2.19
C GLY A 28 6.31 -8.85 1.41
N LEU A 29 5.07 -8.99 1.88
CA LEU A 29 3.88 -8.37 1.29
C LEU A 29 3.58 -8.86 -0.14
N PHE A 30 3.93 -10.12 -0.43
CA PHE A 30 3.92 -10.65 -1.80
C PHE A 30 2.51 -10.64 -2.40
N GLY A 31 1.50 -11.07 -1.63
CA GLY A 31 0.11 -11.05 -2.09
C GLY A 31 -0.39 -9.65 -2.41
N GLY A 32 -0.12 -8.66 -1.56
CA GLY A 32 -0.45 -7.26 -1.83
C GLY A 32 0.19 -6.70 -3.11
N TYR A 33 1.48 -6.98 -3.32
CA TYR A 33 2.19 -6.56 -4.52
C TYR A 33 1.72 -7.29 -5.79
N ASP A 34 1.45 -8.59 -5.71
CA ASP A 34 0.94 -9.38 -6.83
C ASP A 34 -0.44 -8.85 -7.26
N PHE A 35 -1.33 -8.59 -6.30
CA PHE A 35 -2.63 -7.99 -6.57
C PHE A 35 -2.50 -6.62 -7.24
N LEU A 36 -1.62 -5.75 -6.72
CA LEU A 36 -1.38 -4.44 -7.32
C LEU A 36 -0.91 -4.54 -8.77
N ARG A 37 0.06 -5.43 -9.05
CA ARG A 37 0.61 -5.67 -10.39
C ARG A 37 -0.48 -6.12 -11.36
N LYS A 38 -1.24 -7.16 -11.01
CA LYS A 38 -2.25 -7.73 -11.91
C LYS A 38 -3.43 -6.78 -12.13
N HIS A 39 -3.96 -6.20 -11.07
CA HIS A 39 -5.22 -5.44 -11.17
C HIS A 39 -5.00 -3.98 -11.53
N ALA A 40 -4.16 -3.25 -10.78
CA ALA A 40 -4.02 -1.81 -11.02
C ALA A 40 -3.07 -1.49 -12.19
N ILE A 41 -2.00 -2.28 -12.35
CA ILE A 41 -0.93 -1.96 -13.31
C ILE A 41 -1.17 -2.63 -14.66
N GLU A 42 -1.35 -3.95 -14.71
CA GLU A 42 -1.54 -4.69 -15.96
C GLU A 42 -2.96 -4.55 -16.51
N ALA A 43 -3.99 -4.80 -15.68
CA ALA A 43 -5.38 -4.68 -16.11
C ALA A 43 -5.91 -3.23 -16.11
N GLY A 44 -5.19 -2.29 -15.48
CA GLY A 44 -5.58 -0.88 -15.42
C GLY A 44 -6.85 -0.61 -14.61
N GLU A 45 -7.22 -1.51 -13.69
CA GLU A 45 -8.37 -1.35 -12.82
C GLU A 45 -8.20 -0.15 -11.90
N ARG A 46 -9.31 0.57 -11.67
CA ARG A 46 -9.33 1.76 -10.81
C ARG A 46 -10.02 1.45 -9.50
N PHE A 47 -9.27 1.62 -8.41
CA PHE A 47 -9.76 1.45 -7.05
C PHE A 47 -10.08 2.80 -6.42
N ALA A 48 -11.29 2.97 -5.90
CA ALA A 48 -11.66 4.18 -5.17
C ALA A 48 -10.97 4.23 -3.80
N ALA A 49 -10.89 3.10 -3.10
CA ALA A 49 -10.18 2.98 -1.84
C ALA A 49 -9.80 1.52 -1.53
N PHE A 50 -8.76 1.33 -0.73
CA PHE A 50 -8.46 0.08 -0.02
C PHE A 50 -8.79 0.21 1.47
N VAL A 51 -9.31 -0.88 2.04
CA VAL A 51 -9.46 -1.02 3.49
C VAL A 51 -8.76 -2.32 3.87
N ASN A 52 -7.64 -2.18 4.54
CA ASN A 52 -6.91 -3.30 5.11
C ASN A 52 -7.27 -3.51 6.57
N LEU A 53 -7.39 -4.77 6.96
CA LEU A 53 -7.86 -5.18 8.28
C LEU A 53 -6.82 -6.10 8.94
N GLU A 54 -5.65 -5.55 9.29
CA GLU A 54 -4.75 -6.16 10.28
C GLU A 54 -5.38 -6.00 11.67
N ILE A 55 -6.32 -6.88 12.01
CA ILE A 55 -6.95 -6.85 13.33
C ILE A 55 -6.81 -8.24 13.94
N PRO A 56 -5.73 -8.55 14.68
CA PRO A 56 -5.88 -9.52 15.73
C PRO A 56 -6.74 -8.79 16.76
N GLY A 57 -7.99 -9.22 16.89
CA GLY A 57 -8.85 -8.75 17.96
C GLY A 57 -8.34 -9.30 19.28
N ALA A 58 -7.10 -9.03 19.66
CA ALA A 58 -6.58 -9.43 20.94
C ALA A 58 -7.27 -8.61 22.05
N GLY A 59 -7.16 -9.08 23.29
CA GLY A 59 -7.93 -8.66 24.47
C GLY A 59 -8.11 -7.14 24.71
N PRO A 60 -8.86 -6.78 25.76
CA PRO A 60 -9.27 -5.40 25.99
C PRO A 60 -8.12 -4.41 26.26
N ASP A 61 -6.92 -4.90 26.60
CA ASP A 61 -5.77 -4.09 27.00
C ASP A 61 -4.82 -3.74 25.85
N ASP A 62 -5.12 -4.18 24.62
CA ASP A 62 -4.22 -4.00 23.48
C ASP A 62 -4.29 -2.62 22.84
N VAL A 63 -3.16 -2.19 22.26
CA VAL A 63 -3.08 -0.92 21.53
C VAL A 63 -3.61 -1.13 20.12
N ARG A 64 -4.75 -0.53 19.82
CA ARG A 64 -5.43 -0.63 18.54
C ARG A 64 -5.25 0.67 17.76
N ALA A 65 -4.77 0.53 16.53
CA ALA A 65 -4.45 1.65 15.67
C ALA A 65 -5.18 1.59 14.33
N LEU A 66 -5.35 2.76 13.74
CA LEU A 66 -5.88 2.97 12.40
C LEU A 66 -5.02 4.03 11.72
N ALA A 67 -4.39 3.66 10.62
CA ALA A 67 -3.74 4.59 9.71
C ALA A 67 -4.66 4.84 8.52
N HIS A 68 -4.76 6.09 8.06
CA HIS A 68 -5.60 6.42 6.91
C HIS A 68 -5.03 7.53 6.03
N THR A 69 -5.39 7.48 4.76
CA THR A 69 -5.16 8.58 3.81
C THR A 69 -6.14 9.72 4.05
N HIS A 70 -5.82 10.90 3.52
CA HIS A 70 -6.65 12.11 3.67
C HIS A 70 -8.09 11.91 3.17
N ALA A 71 -8.27 11.21 2.04
CA ALA A 71 -9.57 11.02 1.40
C ALA A 71 -10.60 10.25 2.27
N LEU A 72 -10.14 9.41 3.20
CA LEU A 72 -11.02 8.61 4.06
C LEU A 72 -11.37 9.31 5.38
N ALA A 73 -10.67 10.38 5.75
CA ALA A 73 -10.76 11.01 7.07
C ALA A 73 -12.20 11.41 7.45
N GLY A 74 -12.96 11.96 6.50
CA GLY A 74 -14.35 12.37 6.71
C GLY A 74 -15.27 11.19 7.01
N SER A 75 -15.20 10.11 6.22
CA SER A 75 -16.03 8.91 6.41
C SER A 75 -15.67 8.16 7.69
N LEU A 76 -14.39 8.13 8.07
CA LEU A 76 -13.93 7.52 9.32
C LEU A 76 -14.48 8.27 10.54
N ARG A 77 -14.38 9.60 10.55
CA ARG A 77 -14.95 10.45 11.61
C ARG A 77 -16.47 10.34 11.68
N ALA A 78 -17.16 10.38 10.54
CA ALA A 78 -18.62 10.27 10.48
C ALA A 78 -19.15 8.92 11.00
N THR A 79 -18.29 7.91 11.12
CA THR A 79 -18.66 6.58 11.60
C THR A 79 -18.05 6.22 12.96
N ALA A 80 -17.38 7.19 13.60
CA ALA A 80 -16.71 7.08 14.88
C ALA A 80 -15.66 5.95 14.93
N MET A 81 -14.77 5.90 13.92
CA MET A 81 -13.66 4.93 13.92
C MET A 81 -12.59 5.27 14.95
N ASP A 82 -12.38 6.55 15.22
CA ASP A 82 -11.50 7.07 16.27
C ASP A 82 -11.90 6.61 17.67
N GLU A 83 -13.19 6.36 17.93
CA GLU A 83 -13.63 5.71 19.17
C GLU A 83 -13.28 4.22 19.24
N LEU A 84 -13.02 3.56 18.09
CA LEU A 84 -12.66 2.14 18.04
C LEU A 84 -11.14 1.93 18.08
N TYR A 85 -10.42 2.84 17.44
CA TYR A 85 -8.97 2.83 17.29
C TYR A 85 -8.42 4.13 17.90
N PRO A 86 -8.07 4.14 19.19
CA PRO A 86 -7.63 5.35 19.90
C PRO A 86 -6.36 5.95 19.29
N VAL A 87 -5.54 5.15 18.61
CA VAL A 87 -4.42 5.63 17.79
C VAL A 87 -4.90 5.77 16.35
N CYS A 88 -5.29 6.98 15.95
CA CYS A 88 -5.75 7.27 14.58
C CYS A 88 -4.83 8.29 13.93
N VAL A 89 -4.06 7.89 12.91
CA VAL A 89 -2.98 8.70 12.32
C VAL A 89 -3.04 8.72 10.79
N GLY A 90 -2.34 9.68 10.19
CA GLY A 90 -2.13 9.71 8.74
C GLY A 90 -1.23 8.55 8.28
N MET A 91 -1.54 7.99 7.11
CA MET A 91 -0.79 6.85 6.54
C MET A 91 0.69 7.19 6.28
N GLU A 92 1.00 8.45 6.02
CA GLU A 92 2.36 8.97 5.81
C GLU A 92 3.26 8.84 7.05
N MET A 93 2.66 8.74 8.24
CA MET A 93 3.40 8.56 9.49
C MET A 93 3.87 7.12 9.67
N VAL A 94 3.19 6.14 9.05
CA VAL A 94 3.44 4.71 9.28
C VAL A 94 4.87 4.31 8.91
N PRO A 95 5.45 4.68 7.75
CA PRO A 95 6.85 4.38 7.46
C PRO A 95 7.82 4.87 8.52
N ALA A 96 7.60 6.05 9.11
CA ALA A 96 8.47 6.56 10.16
C ALA A 96 8.36 5.75 11.46
N LEU A 97 7.16 5.25 11.78
CA LEU A 97 6.91 4.43 12.96
C LEU A 97 7.50 3.01 12.83
N PHE A 98 7.58 2.49 11.60
CA PHE A 98 7.97 1.09 11.32
C PHE A 98 9.27 0.95 10.52
N GLY A 99 10.15 1.97 10.51
CA GLY A 99 11.49 1.85 9.92
C GLY A 99 11.50 1.74 8.39
N GLY A 100 10.57 2.43 7.73
CA GLY A 100 10.52 2.59 6.28
C GLY A 100 9.49 1.77 5.54
N VAL A 101 8.66 1.01 6.26
CA VAL A 101 7.63 0.17 5.68
C VAL A 101 6.24 0.56 6.16
N VAL A 102 5.24 0.29 5.34
CA VAL A 102 3.86 0.12 5.81
C VAL A 102 3.71 -1.39 5.98
N PRO A 103 3.76 -1.95 7.19
CA PRO A 103 3.89 -3.39 7.42
C PRO A 103 2.54 -4.09 7.24
N THR A 104 2.04 -4.07 6.01
CA THR A 104 0.76 -4.66 5.59
C THR A 104 0.69 -4.64 4.06
N ASP A 105 -0.10 -5.54 3.48
CA ASP A 105 -0.28 -5.72 2.04
C ASP A 105 -0.63 -4.45 1.25
N ILE A 106 -1.15 -3.40 1.90
CA ILE A 106 -1.48 -2.15 1.21
C ILE A 106 -0.29 -1.23 0.93
N GLN A 107 0.94 -1.59 1.34
CA GLN A 107 2.11 -0.74 1.14
C GLN A 107 2.25 -0.26 -0.31
N GLY A 108 2.22 -1.20 -1.25
CA GLY A 108 2.34 -0.89 -2.68
C GLY A 108 1.17 -0.05 -3.16
N ALA A 109 -0.06 -0.39 -2.76
CA ALA A 109 -1.27 0.34 -3.15
C ALA A 109 -1.25 1.79 -2.66
N TYR A 110 -0.86 2.03 -1.41
CA TYR A 110 -0.72 3.38 -0.86
C TYR A 110 0.33 4.18 -1.63
N ARG A 111 1.54 3.64 -1.82
CA ARG A 111 2.63 4.32 -2.53
C ARG A 111 2.36 4.54 -4.02
N TRP A 112 1.57 3.66 -4.64
CA TRP A 112 1.03 3.82 -5.99
C TRP A 112 0.03 5.00 -6.08
N GLY A 113 -0.57 5.37 -4.94
CA GLY A 113 -1.46 6.51 -4.80
C GLY A 113 -2.93 6.15 -4.66
N ILE A 114 -3.24 4.90 -4.31
CA ILE A 114 -4.62 4.47 -4.09
C ILE A 114 -4.99 4.86 -2.66
N PRO A 115 -6.07 5.64 -2.45
CA PRO A 115 -6.52 6.00 -1.12
C PRO A 115 -6.84 4.76 -0.30
N GLY A 116 -6.64 4.83 1.00
CA GLY A 116 -7.04 3.72 1.86
C GLY A 116 -6.83 3.96 3.33
N ALA A 117 -7.08 2.89 4.08
CA ALA A 117 -6.83 2.80 5.51
C ALA A 117 -6.35 1.39 5.85
N SER A 118 -5.53 1.27 6.89
CA SER A 118 -5.18 0.00 7.51
C SER A 118 -5.36 0.09 9.00
N THR A 119 -5.93 -0.94 9.59
CA THR A 119 -5.81 -1.15 11.03
C THR A 119 -4.44 -1.72 11.37
N ALA A 120 -4.08 -1.65 12.64
CA ALA A 120 -2.99 -2.40 13.24
C ALA A 120 -3.33 -2.65 14.72
N CYS A 121 -2.68 -3.65 15.32
CA CYS A 121 -2.77 -3.90 16.75
C CYS A 121 -1.40 -4.33 17.27
N ASP A 122 -1.01 -3.81 18.43
CA ASP A 122 0.17 -4.28 19.16
C ASP A 122 -0.28 -5.06 20.40
N THR A 123 0.31 -6.24 20.60
CA THR A 123 -0.08 -7.20 21.65
C THR A 123 1.15 -7.98 22.10
N PRO A 124 1.24 -8.43 23.37
CA PRO A 124 2.33 -9.30 23.83
C PRO A 124 2.42 -10.66 23.11
N TRP A 125 1.38 -11.04 22.38
CA TRP A 125 1.27 -12.34 21.71
C TRP A 125 1.69 -12.29 20.25
N TYR A 126 1.79 -11.09 19.67
CA TYR A 126 2.16 -10.88 18.28
C TYR A 126 3.50 -11.56 17.94
N HIS A 127 3.51 -12.34 16.86
CA HIS A 127 4.66 -13.15 16.43
C HIS A 127 5.17 -14.16 17.47
N THR A 128 4.29 -14.65 18.35
CA THR A 128 4.61 -15.70 19.31
C THR A 128 3.71 -16.92 19.13
N THR A 129 4.11 -18.05 19.70
CA THR A 129 3.27 -19.25 19.78
C THR A 129 2.05 -19.08 20.69
N ALA A 130 1.96 -17.96 21.43
CA ALA A 130 0.83 -17.64 22.30
C ALA A 130 -0.26 -16.82 21.58
N ASP A 131 -0.09 -16.50 20.28
CA ASP A 131 -1.15 -15.96 19.44
C ASP A 131 -2.16 -17.07 19.11
N THR A 132 -3.10 -17.25 20.03
CA THR A 132 -4.06 -18.36 20.02
C THR A 132 -5.51 -17.86 20.07
N PRO A 133 -6.49 -18.64 19.59
CA PRO A 133 -7.88 -18.19 19.48
C PRO A 133 -8.54 -17.71 20.79
N ASP A 134 -8.08 -18.16 21.95
CA ASP A 134 -8.58 -17.74 23.26
C ASP A 134 -8.22 -16.28 23.61
N LYS A 135 -7.33 -15.65 22.84
CA LYS A 135 -7.00 -14.22 22.98
C LYS A 135 -7.98 -13.31 22.26
N VAL A 136 -8.90 -13.86 21.45
CA VAL A 136 -9.78 -13.08 20.60
C VAL A 136 -10.93 -12.41 21.37
N ASP A 137 -10.93 -11.08 21.43
CA ASP A 137 -12.02 -10.17 21.80
C ASP A 137 -13.10 -10.15 20.71
N LEU A 138 -13.96 -11.18 20.73
CA LEU A 138 -15.14 -11.28 19.86
C LEU A 138 -16.08 -10.07 19.96
N PRO A 139 -16.39 -9.52 21.16
CA PRO A 139 -17.19 -8.29 21.25
C PRO A 139 -16.61 -7.11 20.48
N PHE A 140 -15.28 -6.91 20.51
CA PHE A 140 -14.62 -5.90 19.71
C PHE A 140 -14.75 -6.17 18.21
N LEU A 141 -14.46 -7.40 17.76
CA LEU A 141 -14.58 -7.76 16.35
C LEU A 141 -15.99 -7.51 15.80
N ALA A 142 -17.04 -7.81 16.58
CA ALA A 142 -18.41 -7.51 16.21
C ALA A 142 -18.67 -6.00 16.06
N ARG A 143 -18.16 -5.18 16.99
CA ARG A 143 -18.25 -3.71 16.89
C ARG A 143 -17.46 -3.21 15.68
N ALA A 144 -16.27 -3.75 15.43
CA ALA A 144 -15.41 -3.41 14.31
C ALA A 144 -16.07 -3.72 12.96
N ALA A 145 -16.62 -4.92 12.78
CA ALA A 145 -17.34 -5.28 11.56
C ALA A 145 -18.53 -4.36 11.31
N ALA A 146 -19.34 -4.08 12.34
CA ALA A 146 -20.49 -3.18 12.21
C ALA A 146 -20.07 -1.74 11.86
N ARG A 147 -18.95 -1.27 12.42
CA ARG A 147 -18.36 0.05 12.18
C ARG A 147 -17.80 0.15 10.76
N TRP A 148 -16.98 -0.80 10.33
CA TRP A 148 -16.44 -0.87 8.97
C TRP A 148 -17.51 -0.99 7.90
N ARG A 149 -18.59 -1.73 8.13
CA ARG A 149 -19.73 -1.74 7.20
C ARG A 149 -20.29 -0.34 6.97
N ARG A 150 -20.49 0.44 8.04
CA ARG A 150 -20.98 1.82 7.93
C ARG A 150 -19.97 2.71 7.21
N THR A 151 -18.68 2.57 7.51
CA THR A 151 -17.62 3.32 6.83
C THR A 151 -17.60 3.01 5.33
N ILE A 152 -17.68 1.74 4.95
CA ILE A 152 -17.74 1.32 3.54
C ILE A 152 -18.98 1.87 2.86
N GLY A 153 -20.14 1.88 3.52
CA GLY A 153 -21.35 2.53 3.02
C GLY A 153 -21.20 4.05 2.84
N ALA A 154 -20.53 4.72 3.77
CA ALA A 154 -20.24 6.15 3.69
C ALA A 154 -19.24 6.47 2.56
N LEU A 155 -18.28 5.59 2.27
CA LEU A 155 -17.38 5.73 1.13
C LEU A 155 -18.10 5.48 -0.21
N ASP A 156 -18.97 4.46 -0.25
CA ASP A 156 -19.75 4.14 -1.44
C ASP A 156 -20.71 5.28 -1.85
N SER A 157 -21.17 6.08 -0.89
CA SER A 157 -22.04 7.23 -1.15
C SER A 157 -21.32 8.46 -1.71
N LEU A 158 -19.99 8.58 -1.55
CA LEU A 158 -19.22 9.70 -2.09
C LEU A 158 -19.16 9.68 -3.63
N PRO A 159 -19.07 10.84 -4.31
CA PRO A 159 -18.82 10.87 -5.76
C PRO A 159 -17.39 10.40 -6.09
N ASP A 160 -17.14 9.91 -7.31
CA ASP A 160 -15.79 9.44 -7.71
C ASP A 160 -14.74 10.55 -7.61
N ALA A 161 -15.14 11.80 -7.84
CA ALA A 161 -14.27 12.97 -7.68
C ALA A 161 -13.70 13.13 -6.26
N ALA A 162 -14.32 12.54 -5.24
CA ALA A 162 -13.80 12.55 -3.87
C ALA A 162 -12.53 11.69 -3.71
N PHE A 163 -12.31 10.72 -4.60
CA PHE A 163 -11.17 9.81 -4.58
C PHE A 163 -10.10 10.15 -5.62
N ALA A 164 -10.37 11.15 -6.48
CA ALA A 164 -9.45 11.57 -7.54
C ALA A 164 -8.17 12.27 -7.02
N PRO A 165 -8.22 13.12 -5.98
CA PRO A 165 -7.01 13.72 -5.42
C PRO A 165 -6.09 12.65 -4.82
N ARG A 166 -4.80 12.70 -5.16
CA ARG A 166 -3.77 11.92 -4.46
C ARG A 166 -3.64 12.44 -3.03
N ASP A 167 -3.22 11.56 -2.14
CA ASP A 167 -2.84 11.96 -0.78
C ASP A 167 -1.74 13.04 -0.84
N PRO A 168 -1.91 14.20 -0.18
CA PRO A 168 -0.97 15.32 -0.28
C PRO A 168 0.40 15.03 0.36
N HIS A 169 0.54 13.92 1.08
CA HIS A 169 1.81 13.50 1.66
C HIS A 169 2.61 12.55 0.76
N LEU A 170 1.98 11.98 -0.28
CA LEU A 170 2.68 11.15 -1.25
C LEU A 170 3.51 11.99 -2.21
N TRP A 171 4.69 11.48 -2.52
CA TRP A 171 5.54 12.03 -3.56
C TRP A 171 5.03 11.60 -4.94
N ARG A 172 5.57 12.23 -5.98
CA ARG A 172 5.34 11.82 -7.37
C ARG A 172 6.63 11.28 -7.96
N LEU A 173 6.48 10.25 -8.78
CA LEU A 173 7.58 9.61 -9.47
C LEU A 173 7.24 9.49 -10.95
N GLN A 174 8.05 10.12 -11.79
CA GLN A 174 8.00 9.99 -13.23
C GLN A 174 9.16 9.10 -13.66
N VAL A 175 8.88 8.07 -14.45
CA VAL A 175 9.89 7.11 -14.88
C VAL A 175 9.80 6.92 -16.39
N SER A 176 10.94 6.99 -17.07
CA SER A 176 11.09 6.59 -18.46
C SER A 176 12.16 5.51 -18.57
N VAL A 177 11.91 4.56 -19.47
CA VAL A 177 12.83 3.46 -19.76
C VAL A 177 13.16 3.43 -21.25
N THR A 178 14.44 3.29 -21.58
CA THR A 178 14.92 3.24 -22.96
C THR A 178 15.79 2.00 -23.15
N PRO A 179 15.39 1.05 -24.01
CA PRO A 179 16.20 -0.12 -24.33
C PRO A 179 17.55 0.27 -24.96
N SER A 180 18.60 -0.50 -24.68
CA SER A 180 19.93 -0.35 -25.25
C SER A 180 20.61 -1.70 -25.47
N ASP A 181 21.79 -1.68 -26.08
CA ASP A 181 22.61 -2.88 -26.21
C ASP A 181 23.11 -3.44 -24.87
N GLU A 182 23.20 -2.59 -23.86
CA GLU A 182 23.69 -2.94 -22.52
C GLU A 182 22.57 -3.36 -21.57
N GLY A 183 21.31 -3.05 -21.91
CA GLY A 183 20.15 -3.38 -21.08
C GLY A 183 19.02 -2.36 -21.22
N LEU A 184 18.54 -1.83 -20.08
CA LEU A 184 17.45 -0.84 -20.03
C LEU A 184 17.93 0.40 -19.26
N LEU A 185 18.06 1.54 -19.96
CA LEU A 185 18.35 2.82 -19.33
C LEU A 185 17.10 3.29 -18.59
N LEU A 186 17.19 3.37 -17.27
CA LEU A 186 16.17 3.90 -16.39
C LEU A 186 16.49 5.36 -16.08
N GLN A 187 15.50 6.23 -16.28
CA GLN A 187 15.53 7.63 -15.85
C GLN A 187 14.32 7.89 -14.97
N ALA A 188 14.56 8.33 -13.74
CA ALA A 188 13.53 8.61 -12.75
C ALA A 188 13.61 10.08 -12.33
N ARG A 189 12.45 10.70 -12.12
CA ARG A 189 12.32 12.04 -11.56
C ARG A 189 11.32 12.02 -10.41
N ALA A 190 11.78 12.37 -9.23
CA ALA A 190 10.99 12.48 -8.02
C ALA A 190 10.64 13.95 -7.72
N THR A 191 9.38 14.20 -7.38
CA THR A 191 8.91 15.50 -6.88
C THR A 191 8.08 15.33 -5.62
N LEU A 192 8.04 16.38 -4.79
CA LEU A 192 7.10 16.50 -3.69
C LEU A 192 5.66 16.67 -4.25
N ALA A 193 4.67 16.64 -3.37
CA ALA A 193 3.26 16.74 -3.78
C ALA A 193 2.91 18.06 -4.50
N ASP A 194 3.67 19.13 -4.23
CA ASP A 194 3.56 20.46 -4.84
C ASP A 194 4.41 20.63 -6.12
N ASP A 195 4.90 19.52 -6.68
CA ASP A 195 5.78 19.46 -7.85
C ASP A 195 7.19 20.05 -7.68
N THR A 196 7.58 20.41 -6.44
CA THR A 196 8.96 20.80 -6.13
C THR A 196 9.91 19.61 -6.38
N PRO A 197 11.03 19.79 -7.09
CA PRO A 197 12.05 18.76 -7.24
C PRO A 197 12.54 18.21 -5.89
N ALA A 198 12.52 16.89 -5.73
CA ALA A 198 12.97 16.24 -4.51
C ALA A 198 14.50 16.04 -4.51
N GLN A 199 15.25 17.14 -4.35
CA GLN A 199 16.71 17.11 -4.32
C GLN A 199 17.25 16.18 -3.23
N GLY A 200 18.24 15.34 -3.56
CA GLY A 200 18.86 14.42 -2.59
C GLY A 200 18.00 13.23 -2.18
N ALA A 201 16.79 13.12 -2.74
CA ALA A 201 15.92 11.97 -2.56
C ALA A 201 16.65 10.66 -2.82
N ARG A 202 16.38 9.64 -1.99
CA ARG A 202 16.77 8.27 -2.27
C ARG A 202 15.81 7.72 -3.34
N ILE A 203 16.38 7.24 -4.44
CA ILE A 203 15.65 6.52 -5.48
C ILE A 203 16.20 5.09 -5.51
N ASP A 204 15.39 4.12 -5.08
CA ASP A 204 15.72 2.70 -5.20
C ASP A 204 15.04 2.15 -6.46
N ALA A 205 15.75 1.32 -7.21
CA ALA A 205 15.18 0.57 -8.33
C ALA A 205 15.62 -0.89 -8.25
N TRP A 206 14.73 -1.82 -8.57
CA TRP A 206 15.03 -3.24 -8.61
C TRP A 206 14.20 -3.98 -9.65
N VAL A 207 14.73 -5.11 -10.12
CA VAL A 207 13.99 -6.03 -10.98
C VAL A 207 13.71 -7.32 -10.21
N ASP A 208 12.43 -7.65 -10.13
CA ASP A 208 11.97 -8.96 -9.68
C ASP A 208 11.59 -9.79 -10.91
N VAL A 209 11.97 -11.06 -10.91
CA VAL A 209 11.60 -12.07 -11.91
C VAL A 209 10.98 -13.26 -11.22
N ASP A 210 10.21 -14.08 -11.94
CA ASP A 210 9.52 -15.23 -11.37
C ASP A 210 8.77 -14.82 -10.09
N ASP A 211 7.94 -13.79 -10.27
CA ASP A 211 7.15 -13.07 -9.27
C ASP A 211 7.97 -12.19 -8.32
N PHE A 212 8.82 -12.76 -7.46
CA PHE A 212 9.49 -12.01 -6.38
C PHE A 212 10.98 -12.32 -6.21
N THR A 213 11.60 -12.99 -7.19
CA THR A 213 13.05 -13.23 -7.16
C THR A 213 13.79 -11.99 -7.64
N ARG A 214 14.42 -11.27 -6.71
CA ARG A 214 15.19 -10.06 -7.05
C ARG A 214 16.51 -10.41 -7.74
N VAL A 215 16.70 -9.91 -8.96
CA VAL A 215 17.89 -10.16 -9.79
C VAL A 215 18.75 -8.92 -10.04
N PHE A 216 18.22 -7.74 -9.73
CA PHE A 216 18.93 -6.48 -9.81
C PHE A 216 18.42 -5.54 -8.72
N ARG A 217 19.31 -4.74 -8.13
CA ARG A 217 18.95 -3.63 -7.25
C ARG A 217 20.00 -2.54 -7.36
N THR A 218 19.55 -1.30 -7.33
CA THR A 218 20.40 -0.11 -7.23
C THR A 218 19.73 0.95 -6.37
N SER A 219 20.53 1.81 -5.76
CA SER A 219 20.08 2.96 -4.98
C SER A 219 20.86 4.18 -5.44
N LEU A 220 20.12 5.23 -5.77
CA LEU A 220 20.64 6.48 -6.32
C LEU A 220 20.23 7.65 -5.43
N ARG A 221 20.92 8.78 -5.60
CA ARG A 221 20.49 10.06 -5.04
C ARG A 221 20.06 10.98 -6.16
N ALA A 222 18.90 11.60 -5.99
CA ALA A 222 18.36 12.56 -6.94
C ALA A 222 19.22 13.84 -6.97
N ASP A 223 19.46 14.35 -8.16
CA ASP A 223 20.15 15.61 -8.41
C ASP A 223 19.28 16.83 -8.00
N PRO A 224 19.75 18.09 -8.18
CA PRO A 224 18.95 19.29 -7.88
C PRO A 224 17.63 19.41 -8.68
N HIS A 225 17.44 18.65 -9.74
CA HIS A 225 16.22 18.59 -10.53
C HIS A 225 15.30 17.41 -10.13
N GLY A 226 15.66 16.70 -9.06
CA GLY A 226 14.94 15.53 -8.57
C GLY A 226 15.19 14.30 -9.43
N ALA A 227 16.17 14.30 -10.32
CA ALA A 227 16.39 13.26 -11.31
C ALA A 227 17.53 12.31 -10.92
N ALA A 228 17.41 11.04 -11.32
CA ALA A 228 18.47 10.05 -11.27
C ALA A 228 18.38 9.11 -12.47
N SER A 229 19.51 8.53 -12.88
CA SER A 229 19.54 7.54 -13.96
C SER A 229 20.46 6.37 -13.64
N THR A 230 20.15 5.21 -14.20
CA THR A 230 20.92 3.98 -14.03
C THR A 230 20.64 3.01 -15.17
N MET A 231 21.53 2.06 -15.39
CA MET A 231 21.35 0.99 -16.36
C MET A 231 20.93 -0.29 -15.63
N VAL A 232 19.78 -0.84 -16.00
CA VAL A 232 19.44 -2.23 -15.64
C VAL A 232 20.17 -3.14 -16.63
N PRO A 233 21.14 -3.95 -16.20
CA PRO A 233 21.97 -4.72 -17.12
C PRO A 233 21.15 -5.80 -17.84
N ARG A 234 21.44 -6.02 -19.12
CA ARG A 234 20.82 -7.07 -19.95
C ARG A 234 20.83 -8.44 -19.27
N ALA A 235 21.91 -8.78 -18.57
CA ALA A 235 22.03 -10.05 -17.85
C ALA A 235 20.96 -10.22 -16.76
N ALA A 236 20.52 -9.15 -16.10
CA ALA A 236 19.42 -9.21 -15.12
C ALA A 236 18.07 -9.40 -15.83
N LEU A 237 17.85 -8.69 -16.94
CA LEU A 237 16.63 -8.78 -17.75
C LEU A 237 16.42 -10.18 -18.38
N GLN A 238 17.51 -10.92 -18.60
CA GLN A 238 17.50 -12.28 -19.15
C GLN A 238 17.31 -13.37 -18.09
N ARG A 239 17.26 -13.02 -16.80
CA ARG A 239 17.01 -14.00 -15.72
C ARG A 239 15.52 -14.31 -15.60
N GLY A 240 15.24 -15.49 -15.05
CA GLY A 240 13.90 -16.02 -14.84
C GLY A 240 13.18 -16.43 -16.12
N ALA A 241 12.11 -17.20 -15.97
CA ALA A 241 11.29 -17.71 -17.06
C ALA A 241 9.86 -17.12 -17.08
N GLY A 242 9.43 -16.52 -15.97
CA GLY A 242 8.11 -15.94 -15.78
C GLY A 242 8.06 -14.42 -15.92
N GLY A 243 7.09 -13.82 -15.22
CA GLY A 243 6.87 -12.37 -15.20
C GLY A 243 8.08 -11.60 -14.66
N ARG A 244 8.30 -10.40 -15.19
CA ARG A 244 9.39 -9.50 -14.78
C ARG A 244 8.82 -8.13 -14.49
N TYR A 245 9.22 -7.55 -13.36
CA TYR A 245 8.73 -6.25 -12.92
C TYR A 245 9.89 -5.37 -12.51
N LEU A 246 9.96 -4.18 -13.10
CA LEU A 246 10.84 -3.11 -12.63
C LEU A 246 10.10 -2.27 -11.62
N HIS A 247 10.58 -2.25 -10.39
CA HIS A 247 10.10 -1.37 -9.33
C HIS A 247 11.05 -0.18 -9.19
N VAL A 248 10.47 0.99 -8.93
CA VAL A 248 11.17 2.21 -8.60
C VAL A 248 10.44 2.90 -7.46
N THR A 249 11.15 3.27 -6.41
CA THR A 249 10.58 3.98 -5.27
C THR A 249 11.38 5.23 -4.95
N ALA A 250 10.72 6.24 -4.40
CA ALA A 250 11.38 7.49 -4.02
C ALA A 250 10.92 8.02 -2.66
N GLY A 251 11.86 8.63 -1.93
CA GLY A 251 11.60 9.27 -0.64
C GLY A 251 12.84 9.97 -0.08
N ALA A 252 12.68 10.73 1.01
CA ALA A 252 13.80 11.38 1.68
C ALA A 252 14.64 10.33 2.43
N GLU A 253 14.02 9.72 3.43
CA GLU A 253 14.55 8.59 4.20
C GLU A 253 13.77 7.31 3.85
N TRP A 254 12.43 7.41 3.86
CA TRP A 254 11.50 6.32 3.58
C TRP A 254 10.71 6.57 2.30
N PRO A 255 10.38 5.52 1.52
CA PRO A 255 9.64 5.71 0.28
C PRO A 255 8.20 6.19 0.49
N LEU A 256 7.85 7.28 -0.21
CA LEU A 256 6.52 7.90 -0.26
C LEU A 256 5.98 7.95 -1.71
N ALA A 257 6.63 7.27 -2.63
CA ALA A 257 6.16 7.02 -3.99
C ALA A 257 6.67 5.67 -4.46
N GLU A 258 5.85 4.99 -5.26
CA GLU A 258 6.21 3.74 -5.94
C GLU A 258 5.72 3.77 -7.38
N TRP A 259 6.57 3.26 -8.27
CA TRP A 259 6.28 3.03 -9.66
C TRP A 259 6.74 1.63 -10.05
N ILE A 260 5.96 0.94 -10.88
CA ILE A 260 6.13 -0.46 -11.24
C ILE A 260 5.83 -0.58 -12.73
N LEU A 261 6.71 -1.27 -13.46
CA LEU A 261 6.56 -1.55 -14.88
C LEU A 261 6.71 -3.05 -15.16
N PRO A 262 5.69 -3.68 -15.75
CA PRO A 262 5.83 -5.01 -16.33
C PRO A 262 6.81 -4.98 -17.53
N LEU A 263 7.77 -5.88 -17.54
CA LEU A 263 8.79 -6.04 -18.58
C LEU A 263 8.51 -7.33 -19.38
N HIS A 264 7.46 -7.29 -20.20
CA HIS A 264 7.08 -8.39 -21.11
C HIS A 264 7.91 -8.36 -22.40
#